data_AF-A0A935F562-F1
#
_entry.id   AF-A0A935F562-F1
#
_cell.length_a   1.000
_cell.length_b   1.000
_cell.length_c   1.000
_cell.angle_alpha   90.00
_cell.angle_beta   90.00
_cell.angle_gamma   90.00
#
_symmetry.space_group_name_H-M   'P 1'
#
loop_
_entity.id
_entity.type
_entity.pdbx_description
1 polymer ?
#
loop_
_entity_poly.entity_id
_entity_poly.type
_entity_poly.pdbx_seq_one_letter_code
_entity_poly.pdbx_strand_id
1 'polypeptide(L)' 'MLARLLMRLFVAASAIAVVGGLAFVYVKPPEGLRVTREGVPHLSPPVTHPATGEAIPLDRLVQHFKGGGR' A
#
# COMPACT_ATOMS: atom_id res chain seq x y z
N MET A 1 18.27 -39.49 -7.93
CA MET A 1 17.28 -39.19 -6.86
C MET A 1 17.55 -37.84 -6.19
N LEU A 2 18.80 -37.51 -5.85
CA LEU A 2 19.18 -36.24 -5.20
C LEU A 2 18.67 -34.97 -5.92
N ALA A 3 18.85 -34.86 -7.24
CA ALA A 3 18.38 -33.69 -8.01
C ALA A 3 16.86 -33.45 -7.87
N ARG A 4 16.04 -34.52 -7.83
CA ARG A 4 14.59 -34.39 -7.62
C ARG A 4 14.26 -33.91 -6.21
N LEU A 5 15.02 -34.34 -5.21
CA LEU A 5 14.86 -33.87 -3.82
C LEU A 5 15.22 -32.38 -3.69
N LEU A 6 16.35 -31.97 -4.28
CA LEU A 6 16.79 -30.57 -4.29
C LEU A 6 15.77 -29.67 -4.98
N MET A 7 15.22 -30.10 -6.12
CA MET A 7 14.17 -29.34 -6.81
C MET A 7 12.90 -29.20 -5.98
N ARG A 8 12.48 -30.26 -5.27
CA ARG A 8 11.31 -30.19 -4.37
C ARG A 8 11.55 -29.23 -3.20
N LEU A 9 12.74 -29.26 -2.60
CA LEU A 9 13.12 -28.35 -1.52
C LEU A 9 13.15 -26.90 -2.01
N PHE A 10 13.73 -26.65 -3.18
CA PHE A 10 13.74 -25.32 -3.78
C PHE A 10 12.32 -24.79 -3.99
N VAL A 11 11.44 -25.59 -4.62
CA VAL A 11 10.04 -25.19 -4.85
C VAL A 11 9.32 -24.92 -3.54
N ALA A 12 9.48 -25.79 -2.53
CA ALA A 12 8.86 -25.60 -1.23
C ALA A 12 9.36 -24.31 -0.55
N ALA A 13 10.67 -24.07 -0.54
CA ALA A 13 11.27 -22.86 0.03
C ALA A 13 10.80 -21.60 -0.70
N SER A 14 10.76 -21.61 -2.04
CA SER A 14 10.25 -20.50 -2.83
C SER A 14 8.78 -20.21 -2.53
N ALA A 15 7.94 -21.24 -2.45
CA ALA A 15 6.53 -21.07 -2.12
C ALA A 15 6.34 -20.45 -0.73
N ILE A 16 7.09 -20.94 0.27
CA ILE A 16 7.08 -20.38 1.63
C ILE A 16 7.53 -18.92 1.62
N ALA A 17 8.60 -18.59 0.91
CA ALA A 17 9.10 -17.22 0.82
C ALA A 17 8.09 -16.27 0.19
N VAL A 18 7.42 -16.69 -0.89
CA VAL A 18 6.40 -15.87 -1.57
C VAL A 18 5.17 -15.67 -0.69
N VAL A 19 4.59 -16.76 -0.17
CA VAL A 19 3.37 -16.69 0.65
C VAL A 19 3.65 -15.94 1.95
N GLY A 20 4.78 -16.22 2.60
CA GLY A 20 5.20 -15.54 3.82
C GLY A 20 5.49 -14.05 3.59
N GLY A 21 6.18 -13.70 2.51
CA GLY A 21 6.46 -12.32 2.14
C GLY A 21 5.19 -11.52 1.86
N LEU A 22 4.26 -12.09 1.08
CA LEU A 22 2.96 -11.47 0.83
C LEU A 22 2.17 -11.30 2.13
N ALA A 23 2.03 -12.35 2.93
CA ALA A 23 1.32 -12.28 4.21
C ALA A 23 1.92 -11.18 5.12
N PHE A 24 3.24 -11.07 5.18
CA PHE A 24 3.92 -10.03 5.95
C PHE A 24 3.59 -8.62 5.44
N VAL A 25 3.64 -8.39 4.13
CA VAL A 25 3.31 -7.08 3.52
C VAL A 25 1.86 -6.69 3.77
N TYR A 26 0.91 -7.63 3.73
CA TYR A 26 -0.49 -7.33 4.02
C TYR A 26 -0.76 -7.06 5.51
N VAL A 27 -0.07 -7.74 6.42
CA VAL A 27 -0.23 -7.53 7.87
C VAL A 27 0.50 -6.28 8.36
N LYS A 28 1.69 -6.00 7.82
CA LYS A 28 2.52 -4.84 8.15
C LYS A 28 2.91 -4.12 6.86
N PRO A 29 1.98 -3.33 6.28
CA PRO A 29 2.27 -2.63 5.04
C PRO A 29 3.43 -1.63 5.25
N PRO A 30 4.43 -1.64 4.35
CA PRO A 30 5.44 -0.60 4.30
C PRO A 30 4.78 0.76 4.05
N GLU A 31 5.49 1.84 4.35
CA GLU A 31 4.91 3.20 4.36
C GLU A 31 4.25 3.58 3.03
N GLY A 32 4.83 3.19 1.90
CA GLY A 32 4.26 3.45 0.58
C GLY A 32 2.96 2.70 0.25
N LEU A 33 2.59 1.69 1.04
CA LEU A 33 1.32 0.96 0.92
C LEU A 33 0.28 1.39 1.95
N ARG A 34 0.61 2.34 2.83
CA ARG A 34 -0.34 2.85 3.82
C ARG A 34 -1.30 3.82 3.16
N VAL A 35 -2.58 3.69 3.53
CA VAL A 35 -3.64 4.61 3.12
C VAL A 35 -4.26 5.28 4.36
N THR A 36 -4.77 6.49 4.20
CA THR A 36 -5.58 7.16 5.22
C THR A 36 -6.93 6.47 5.37
N ARG A 37 -7.71 6.87 6.39
CA ARG A 37 -9.10 6.41 6.58
C ARG A 37 -9.96 6.61 5.34
N GLU A 38 -9.66 7.62 4.54
CA GLU A 38 -10.41 7.96 3.34
C GLU A 38 -9.99 7.17 2.11
N GLY A 39 -8.98 6.30 2.24
CA GLY A 39 -8.40 5.51 1.15
C GLY A 39 -7.31 6.24 0.36
N VAL A 40 -6.82 7.38 0.86
CA VAL A 40 -5.78 8.16 0.17
C VAL A 40 -4.40 7.60 0.49
N PRO A 41 -3.55 7.24 -0.50
CA PRO A 41 -2.17 6.83 -0.24
C PRO A 41 -1.37 7.89 0.51
N HIS A 42 -0.57 7.49 1.51
CA HIS A 42 0.23 8.42 2.31
C HIS A 42 1.24 9.24 1.49
N LEU A 43 1.70 8.70 0.36
CA LEU A 43 2.65 9.36 -0.53
C LEU A 43 1.96 10.17 -1.64
N SER A 44 0.63 10.32 -1.60
CA SER A 44 -0.07 11.19 -2.54
C SER A 44 0.33 12.65 -2.30
N PRO A 45 0.74 13.39 -3.36
CA PRO A 45 1.07 14.79 -3.21
C PRO A 45 -0.18 15.62 -2.87
N PRO A 46 -0.02 16.78 -2.21
CA PRO A 46 -1.11 17.73 -2.02
C PRO A 46 -1.59 18.31 -3.36
N VAL A 47 -2.84 18.78 -3.37
CA VAL A 47 -3.50 19.39 -4.53
C VAL A 47 -3.50 20.91 -4.39
N THR A 48 -3.23 21.63 -5.46
CA THR A 48 -3.25 23.10 -5.45
C THR A 48 -4.67 23.66 -5.48
N HIS A 49 -4.97 24.61 -4.59
CA HIS A 49 -6.21 25.38 -4.61
C HIS A 49 -6.21 26.29 -5.86
N PRO A 50 -7.21 26.20 -6.76
CA PRO A 50 -7.16 26.89 -8.06
C PRO A 50 -7.22 28.41 -7.95
N ALA A 51 -7.91 28.95 -6.94
CA ALA A 51 -8.02 30.41 -6.74
C ALA A 51 -6.87 31.03 -5.92
N THR A 52 -6.27 30.31 -4.96
CA THR A 52 -5.29 30.88 -4.00
C THR A 52 -3.88 30.32 -4.17
N GLY A 53 -3.71 29.20 -4.89
CA GLY A 53 -2.42 28.52 -5.03
C GLY A 53 -2.00 27.70 -3.80
N GLU A 54 -2.83 27.62 -2.77
CA GLU A 54 -2.52 26.91 -1.52
C GLU A 54 -2.44 25.39 -1.73
N ALA A 55 -1.49 24.73 -1.06
CA ALA A 55 -1.38 23.27 -1.07
C ALA A 55 -2.39 22.64 -0.10
N ILE A 56 -3.41 21.97 -0.64
CA ILE A 56 -4.44 21.28 0.13
C ILE A 56 -4.11 19.79 0.22
N PRO A 57 -4.08 19.20 1.43
CA PRO A 57 -3.99 17.76 1.59
C PRO A 57 -5.12 17.02 0.83
N LEU A 58 -4.77 15.98 0.06
CA LEU A 58 -5.74 15.29 -0.79
C LEU A 58 -6.89 14.63 0.01
N ASP A 59 -6.63 14.21 1.25
CA ASP A 59 -7.64 13.66 2.16
C ASP A 59 -8.73 14.67 2.54
N ARG A 60 -8.39 15.95 2.75
CA ARG A 60 -9.37 17.04 2.94
C ARG A 60 -10.31 17.16 1.76
N LEU A 61 -9.78 17.08 0.54
CA LEU A 61 -10.57 17.15 -0.68
C LEU A 61 -11.55 15.96 -0.78
N VAL A 62 -11.05 14.74 -0.51
CA VAL A 62 -11.88 13.53 -0.51
C VAL A 62 -12.98 13.60 0.55
N GLN A 63 -12.68 14.10 1.76
CA GLN A 63 -13.69 14.30 2.82
C GLN A 63 -14.78 15.25 2.33
N HIS A 64 -14.40 16.40 1.76
CA HIS A 64 -15.32 17.38 1.23
C HIS A 64 -16.26 16.78 0.16
N PHE A 65 -15.72 16.02 -0.79
CA PHE A 65 -16.52 15.33 -1.81
C PHE A 65 -17.49 14.29 -1.24
N LYS A 66 -17.10 13.59 -0.16
CA LYS A 66 -17.97 12.62 0.52
C LYS A 66 -19.05 13.29 1.41
N GLY A 67 -19.09 14.62 1.47
CA GLY A 67 -19.99 15.37 2.35
C GLY A 67 -19.53 15.41 3.82
N GLY A 68 -18.30 14.98 4.12
CA GLY A 68 -17.64 15.14 5.40
C GLY A 68 -16.72 16.38 5.42
N GLY A 69 -16.29 16.82 6.60
CA GLY A 69 -15.30 17.90 6.71
C GLY A 69 -15.88 19.32 6.58
N ARG A 70 -16.81 19.67 7.49
CA ARG A 70 -17.03 21.08 7.85
C ARG A 70 -15.81 21.62 8.59
#